data_AF-A0A814U840-F1
#
_entry.id   AF-A0A814U840-F1
#
_cell.length_a   1.000
_cell.length_b   1.000
_cell.length_c   1.000
_cell.angle_alpha   90.00
_cell.angle_beta   90.00
_cell.angle_gamma   90.00
#
_symmetry.space_group_name_H-M   'P 1'
#
loop_
_entity.id
_entity.type
_entity.pdbx_description
1 polymer ?
#
loop_
_entity_poly.entity_id
_entity_poly.type
_entity_poly.pdbx_seq_one_letter_code
_entity_poly.pdbx_strand_id
1 'polypeptide(L)'
;MNQWLILFGILSFLIDPTYTSKAFLYILNHGGYAILSAGRNPYDPYDFYLNDSAINYRREQLHNDLLEHSYLFSTIRGVYDGIEEISFLVSLFNSSLEQIHEIVKFGIKYNQESVIYVGQERHQSLVEQQLIYINGEFNGTYISGNGYEIFSTSSSTIDNYSEIDVCPNNKFSFTLKFDFNYLYNDNHQRLVKTNKKEPVKHANYMQQ
;
A
#
# COMPACT_ATOMS: atom_id res chain seq x y z
N MET A 1 -32.57 -40.04 28.76
CA MET A 1 -32.69 -38.69 29.36
C MET A 1 -31.30 -38.07 29.34
N ASN A 2 -31.10 -37.09 28.44
CA ASN A 2 -29.80 -36.52 28.10
C ASN A 2 -29.38 -35.44 29.10
N GLN A 3 -28.22 -35.61 29.73
CA GLN A 3 -27.45 -34.54 30.36
C GLN A 3 -26.10 -34.43 29.64
N TRP A 4 -26.08 -33.76 28.49
CA TRP A 4 -24.87 -33.33 27.79
C TRP A 4 -25.15 -32.01 27.08
N LEU A 5 -25.48 -30.98 27.87
CA LEU A 5 -25.82 -29.66 27.36
C LEU A 5 -25.26 -28.56 28.28
N ILE A 6 -24.00 -28.69 28.71
CA ILE A 6 -23.27 -27.58 29.34
C ILE A 6 -21.79 -27.75 28.97
N LEU A 7 -21.33 -27.05 27.92
CA LEU A 7 -20.01 -26.40 27.79
C LEU A 7 -19.77 -25.87 26.35
N PHE A 8 -20.70 -25.07 25.83
CA PHE A 8 -20.40 -24.12 24.73
C PHE A 8 -20.89 -22.72 25.14
N GLY A 9 -20.67 -22.39 26.42
CA GLY A 9 -20.93 -21.07 26.97
C GLY A 9 -19.64 -20.28 27.03
N ILE A 10 -19.57 -19.26 26.17
CA ILE A 10 -18.80 -18.03 26.41
C ILE A 10 -17.27 -18.24 26.38
N LEU A 11 -16.73 -18.32 25.17
CA LEU A 11 -15.42 -17.70 24.89
C LEU A 11 -15.62 -16.44 24.03
N SER A 12 -16.66 -15.66 24.35
CA SER A 12 -16.72 -14.26 23.97
C SER A 12 -15.72 -13.53 24.87
N PHE A 13 -14.42 -13.68 24.58
CA PHE A 13 -13.45 -12.74 25.12
C PHE A 13 -13.92 -11.37 24.66
N LEU A 14 -14.41 -10.56 25.60
CA LEU A 14 -14.43 -9.12 25.48
C LEU A 14 -12.97 -8.73 25.27
N ILE A 15 -12.54 -8.72 24.01
CA ILE A 15 -11.25 -8.14 23.64
C ILE A 15 -11.42 -6.67 24.00
N ASP A 16 -10.75 -6.26 25.08
CA ASP A 16 -10.75 -4.87 25.50
C ASP A 16 -10.20 -4.03 24.33
N PRO A 17 -11.00 -3.12 23.77
CA PRO A 17 -10.64 -2.36 22.57
C PRO A 17 -9.34 -1.55 22.77
N THR A 18 -8.99 -1.23 24.02
CA THR A 18 -7.74 -0.55 24.38
C THR A 18 -6.51 -1.40 24.07
N TYR A 19 -6.58 -2.72 24.25
CA TYR A 19 -5.48 -3.63 23.94
C TYR A 19 -5.29 -3.75 22.44
N THR A 20 -6.39 -3.79 21.67
CA THR A 20 -6.33 -3.92 20.21
C THR A 20 -5.77 -2.65 19.56
N SER A 21 -6.15 -1.48 20.05
CA SER A 21 -5.52 -0.21 19.65
C SER A 21 -4.02 -0.18 19.93
N LYS A 22 -3.59 -0.59 21.13
CA LYS A 22 -2.17 -0.65 21.49
C LYS A 22 -1.40 -1.67 20.63
N ALA A 23 -2.01 -2.83 20.34
CA ALA A 23 -1.42 -3.84 19.47
C ALA A 23 -1.24 -3.33 18.04
N PHE A 24 -2.23 -2.61 17.50
CA PHE A 24 -2.11 -1.99 16.18
C PHE A 24 -1.00 -0.93 16.15
N LEU A 25 -0.95 -0.04 17.15
CA LEU A 25 0.14 0.93 17.27
C LEU A 25 1.50 0.26 17.43
N TYR A 26 1.57 -0.87 18.13
CA TYR A 26 2.80 -1.65 18.24
C TYR A 26 3.25 -2.18 16.87
N ILE A 27 2.32 -2.70 16.05
CA ILE A 27 2.63 -3.12 14.68
C ILE A 27 3.13 -1.93 13.85
N LEU A 28 2.48 -0.77 13.92
CA LEU A 28 2.92 0.40 13.15
C LEU A 28 4.31 0.93 13.56
N ASN A 29 4.67 0.84 14.84
CA ASN A 29 5.94 1.35 15.35
C ASN A 29 7.10 0.36 15.23
N HIS A 30 6.82 -0.94 15.41
CA HIS A 30 7.86 -1.95 15.60
C HIS A 30 7.73 -3.13 14.62
N GLY A 31 6.54 -3.35 14.08
CA GLY A 31 6.25 -4.47 13.18
C GLY A 31 6.72 -4.20 11.75
N GLY A 32 6.93 -5.28 11.01
CA GLY A 32 7.00 -5.21 9.56
C GLY A 32 5.59 -5.33 8.99
N TYR A 33 5.27 -4.55 7.96
CA TYR A 33 4.01 -4.70 7.26
C TYR A 33 4.12 -4.27 5.79
N ALA A 34 3.21 -4.75 4.96
CA ALA A 34 3.00 -4.25 3.62
C ALA A 34 1.55 -3.78 3.46
N ILE A 35 1.31 -2.84 2.57
CA ILE A 35 -0.04 -2.52 2.09
C ILE A 35 -0.11 -2.97 0.64
N LEU A 36 -0.99 -3.92 0.39
CA LEU A 36 -1.26 -4.50 -0.92
C LEU A 36 -2.71 -4.22 -1.29
N SER A 37 -2.93 -3.84 -2.54
CA SER A 37 -4.26 -3.57 -3.06
C SER A 37 -4.57 -4.35 -4.34
N ALA A 38 -5.83 -4.31 -4.74
CA ALA A 38 -6.30 -4.94 -5.97
C ALA A 38 -7.26 -4.00 -6.72
N GLY A 39 -7.12 -2.69 -6.50
CA GLY A 39 -7.90 -1.66 -7.16
C GLY A 39 -7.44 -1.41 -8.59
N ARG A 40 -7.76 -0.20 -9.06
CA ARG A 40 -7.49 0.24 -10.42
C ARG A 40 -6.07 0.77 -10.51
N ASN A 41 -5.40 0.44 -11.60
CA ASN A 41 -4.14 1.09 -11.94
C ASN A 41 -4.39 2.32 -12.83
N PRO A 42 -4.07 3.55 -12.38
CA PRO A 42 -4.31 4.76 -13.17
C PRO A 42 -3.43 4.87 -14.43
N TYR A 43 -2.33 4.12 -14.50
CA TYR A 43 -1.41 4.14 -15.63
C TYR A 43 -1.70 3.08 -16.70
N ASP A 44 -2.61 2.14 -16.43
CA ASP A 44 -3.06 1.14 -17.40
C ASP A 44 -4.48 1.48 -17.86
N PRO A 45 -4.69 1.92 -19.12
CA PRO A 45 -6.01 2.26 -19.63
C PRO A 45 -7.03 1.12 -19.53
N TYR A 46 -6.60 -0.14 -19.64
CA TYR A 46 -7.52 -1.27 -19.53
C TYR A 46 -7.92 -1.55 -18.08
N ASP A 47 -7.03 -1.24 -17.13
CA ASP A 47 -7.25 -1.43 -15.71
C ASP A 47 -8.05 -0.27 -15.09
N PHE A 48 -7.74 0.96 -15.50
CA PHE A 48 -8.41 2.18 -15.05
C PHE A 48 -9.94 2.14 -15.27
N TYR A 49 -10.39 1.50 -16.35
CA TYR A 49 -11.83 1.36 -16.66
C TYR A 49 -12.47 0.07 -16.15
N LEU A 50 -11.80 -0.70 -15.27
CA LEU A 50 -12.44 -1.85 -14.63
C LEU A 50 -13.66 -1.42 -13.82
N ASN A 51 -14.75 -2.16 -13.99
CA ASN A 51 -15.95 -1.98 -13.19
C ASN A 51 -15.78 -2.58 -11.80
N ASP A 52 -16.67 -2.21 -10.88
CA ASP A 52 -16.58 -2.64 -9.47
C ASP A 52 -16.71 -4.16 -9.31
N SER A 53 -17.41 -4.87 -10.22
CA SER A 53 -17.50 -6.33 -10.17
C SER A 53 -16.15 -6.98 -10.45
N ALA A 54 -15.38 -6.47 -11.41
CA ALA A 54 -14.06 -6.97 -11.72
C ALA A 54 -13.06 -6.66 -10.61
N ILE A 55 -13.12 -5.44 -10.04
CA ILE A 55 -12.28 -5.06 -8.89
C ILE A 55 -12.61 -5.92 -7.66
N ASN A 56 -13.90 -6.17 -7.37
CA ASN A 56 -14.31 -7.04 -6.28
C ASN A 56 -13.79 -8.47 -6.46
N TYR A 57 -13.91 -9.03 -7.67
CA TYR A 57 -13.36 -10.35 -7.96
C TYR A 57 -11.84 -10.40 -7.78
N ARG A 58 -11.11 -9.40 -8.29
CA ARG A 58 -9.65 -9.30 -8.12
C ARG A 58 -9.24 -9.18 -6.65
N ARG A 59 -10.00 -8.43 -5.85
CA ARG A 59 -9.82 -8.31 -4.40
C ARG A 59 -10.04 -9.63 -3.67
N GLU A 60 -11.06 -10.39 -4.04
CA GLU A 60 -11.27 -11.75 -3.51
C GLU A 60 -10.12 -12.69 -3.86
N GLN A 61 -9.59 -12.58 -5.08
CA GLN A 61 -8.40 -13.34 -5.46
C GLN A 61 -7.19 -12.97 -4.59
N LEU A 62 -6.90 -11.67 -4.39
CA LEU A 62 -5.79 -11.24 -3.53
C LEU A 62 -5.98 -11.74 -2.09
N HIS A 63 -7.20 -11.66 -1.56
CA HIS A 63 -7.52 -12.20 -0.23
C HIS A 63 -7.20 -13.70 -0.14
N ASN A 64 -7.63 -14.50 -1.11
CA ASN A 64 -7.38 -15.94 -1.11
C ASN A 64 -5.90 -16.27 -1.26
N ASP A 65 -5.21 -15.57 -2.15
CA ASP A 65 -3.76 -15.64 -2.32
C ASP A 65 -3.01 -15.39 -0.99
N LEU A 66 -3.39 -14.35 -0.25
CA LEU A 66 -2.79 -14.04 1.05
C LEU A 66 -3.03 -15.16 2.07
N LEU A 67 -4.23 -15.75 2.08
CA LEU A 67 -4.53 -16.91 2.93
C LEU A 67 -3.72 -18.14 2.54
N GLU A 68 -3.61 -18.45 1.25
CA GLU A 68 -2.84 -19.58 0.72
C GLU A 68 -1.35 -19.48 1.08
N HIS A 69 -0.81 -18.25 1.09
CA HIS A 69 0.56 -17.95 1.51
C HIS A 69 0.70 -17.76 3.03
N SER A 70 -0.35 -18.04 3.80
CA SER A 70 -0.37 -17.98 5.27
C SER A 70 -0.01 -16.60 5.86
N TYR A 71 -0.33 -15.53 5.14
CA TYR A 71 -0.17 -14.18 5.65
C TYR A 71 -1.23 -13.85 6.71
N LEU A 72 -0.82 -13.12 7.75
CA LEU A 72 -1.75 -12.43 8.64
C LEU A 72 -2.03 -11.05 8.07
N PHE A 73 -3.29 -10.72 7.85
CA PHE A 73 -3.67 -9.45 7.26
C PHE A 73 -4.98 -8.91 7.81
N SER A 74 -5.21 -7.62 7.59
CA SER A 74 -6.47 -6.95 7.88
C SER A 74 -6.85 -6.05 6.72
N THR A 75 -8.15 -5.96 6.46
CA THR A 75 -8.68 -5.06 5.43
C THR A 75 -8.54 -3.62 5.90
N ILE A 76 -8.05 -2.75 5.00
CA ILE A 76 -8.00 -1.30 5.22
C ILE A 76 -8.71 -0.59 4.06
N ARG A 77 -9.33 0.55 4.34
CA ARG A 77 -9.93 1.42 3.34
C ARG A 77 -9.02 2.62 3.12
N GLY A 78 -8.55 2.81 1.90
CA GLY A 78 -7.79 3.99 1.52
C GLY A 78 -8.59 4.93 0.64
N VAL A 79 -8.16 6.19 0.58
CA VAL A 79 -8.54 7.13 -0.47
C VAL A 79 -7.27 7.71 -1.04
N TYR A 80 -7.07 7.51 -2.34
CA TYR A 80 -5.90 7.96 -3.08
C TYR A 80 -6.36 8.63 -4.38
N ASP A 81 -5.93 9.87 -4.61
CA ASP A 81 -6.41 10.74 -5.69
C ASP A 81 -7.95 10.84 -5.74
N GLY A 82 -8.58 10.83 -4.56
CA GLY A 82 -10.04 10.87 -4.40
C GLY A 82 -10.77 9.57 -4.77
N ILE A 83 -10.05 8.49 -5.10
CA ILE A 83 -10.62 7.17 -5.39
C ILE A 83 -10.57 6.34 -4.11
N GLU A 84 -11.74 5.89 -3.64
CA GLU A 84 -11.79 4.93 -2.53
C GLU A 84 -11.31 3.55 -3.00
N GLU A 85 -10.44 2.94 -2.21
CA GLU A 85 -9.88 1.63 -2.49
C GLU A 85 -9.90 0.76 -1.23
N ILE A 86 -10.16 -0.53 -1.41
CA ILE A 86 -10.01 -1.52 -0.34
C ILE A 86 -8.69 -2.24 -0.55
N SER A 87 -7.81 -2.13 0.44
CA SER A 87 -6.49 -2.75 0.47
C SER A 87 -6.38 -3.72 1.67
N PHE A 88 -5.24 -4.40 1.76
CA PHE A 88 -4.89 -5.27 2.86
C PHE A 88 -3.59 -4.80 3.50
N LEU A 89 -3.63 -4.57 4.81
CA LEU A 89 -2.43 -4.42 5.63
C LEU A 89 -1.98 -5.82 6.03
N VAL A 90 -0.84 -6.23 5.48
CA VAL A 90 -0.25 -7.56 5.65
C VAL A 90 0.88 -7.47 6.65
N SER A 91 0.77 -8.21 7.75
CA SER A 91 1.82 -8.29 8.77
C SER A 91 2.98 -9.15 8.27
N LEU A 92 4.20 -8.62 8.39
CA LEU A 92 5.43 -9.27 7.98
C LEU A 92 6.25 -9.63 9.22
N PHE A 93 6.42 -10.91 9.46
CA PHE A 93 7.30 -11.41 10.52
C PHE A 93 8.68 -11.64 9.94
N ASN A 94 9.72 -11.09 10.57
CA ASN A 94 11.11 -11.24 10.13
C ASN A 94 11.37 -10.66 8.72
N SER A 95 10.93 -9.41 8.49
CA SER A 95 11.26 -8.59 7.31
C SER A 95 12.61 -8.92 6.67
N SER A 96 12.57 -9.51 5.48
CA SER A 96 13.74 -9.93 4.70
C SER A 96 13.63 -9.42 3.27
N LEU A 97 14.75 -9.42 2.54
CA LEU A 97 14.75 -9.11 1.10
C LEU A 97 13.84 -10.05 0.30
N GLU A 98 13.74 -11.31 0.72
CA GLU A 98 12.85 -12.29 0.10
C GLU A 98 11.37 -11.89 0.25
N GLN A 99 10.98 -11.41 1.44
CA GLN A 99 9.61 -10.90 1.65
C GLN A 99 9.32 -9.67 0.80
N ILE A 100 10.28 -8.75 0.64
CA ILE A 100 10.10 -7.61 -0.28
C ILE A 100 9.83 -8.12 -1.70
N HIS A 101 10.60 -9.09 -2.18
CA HIS A 101 10.37 -9.68 -3.50
C HIS A 101 9.00 -10.36 -3.62
N GLU A 102 8.50 -11.02 -2.57
CA GLU A 102 7.15 -11.59 -2.57
C GLU A 102 6.06 -10.53 -2.62
N ILE A 103 6.18 -9.46 -1.83
CA ILE A 103 5.26 -8.32 -1.87
C ILE A 103 5.24 -7.66 -3.24
N VAL A 104 6.41 -7.48 -3.87
CA VAL A 104 6.52 -7.00 -5.25
C VAL A 104 5.83 -7.95 -6.24
N LYS A 105 5.97 -9.27 -6.08
CA LYS A 105 5.27 -10.25 -6.94
C LYS A 105 3.75 -10.12 -6.85
N PHE A 106 3.20 -9.89 -5.65
CA PHE A 106 1.78 -9.60 -5.50
C PHE A 106 1.39 -8.30 -6.21
N GLY A 107 2.18 -7.24 -6.05
CA GLY A 107 2.00 -5.98 -6.79
C GLY A 107 1.90 -6.21 -8.29
N ILE A 108 2.83 -6.98 -8.86
CA ILE A 108 2.86 -7.31 -10.29
C ILE A 108 1.63 -8.14 -10.68
N LYS A 109 1.33 -9.20 -9.93
CA LYS A 109 0.21 -10.13 -10.20
C LYS A 109 -1.13 -9.39 -10.28
N TYR A 110 -1.32 -8.38 -9.42
CA TYR A 110 -2.56 -7.61 -9.34
C TYR A 110 -2.51 -6.26 -10.06
N ASN A 111 -1.48 -6.05 -10.88
CA ASN A 111 -1.29 -4.85 -11.69
C ASN A 111 -1.29 -3.54 -10.89
N GLN A 112 -0.84 -3.55 -9.63
CA GLN A 112 -0.79 -2.34 -8.81
C GLN A 112 0.19 -1.32 -9.40
N GLU A 113 -0.08 -0.03 -9.25
CA GLU A 113 0.91 1.01 -9.58
C GLU A 113 2.11 0.89 -8.65
N SER A 114 1.85 0.78 -7.35
CA SER A 114 2.86 0.70 -6.31
C SER A 114 2.41 -0.21 -5.17
N VAL A 115 3.37 -0.67 -4.39
CA VAL A 115 3.14 -1.38 -3.13
C VAL A 115 3.86 -0.63 -2.02
N ILE A 116 3.32 -0.69 -0.81
CA ILE A 116 3.98 -0.12 0.36
C ILE A 116 4.62 -1.24 1.16
N TYR A 117 5.86 -1.04 1.56
CA TYR A 117 6.60 -1.93 2.43
C TYR A 117 7.15 -1.15 3.62
N VAL A 118 7.01 -1.72 4.82
CA VAL A 118 7.58 -1.23 6.06
C VAL A 118 8.31 -2.38 6.74
N GLY A 119 9.61 -2.24 6.90
CA GLY A 119 10.48 -3.23 7.52
C GLY A 119 10.35 -3.23 9.04
N GLN A 120 10.41 -4.41 9.66
CA GLN A 120 10.40 -4.57 11.10
C GLN A 120 11.60 -3.89 11.76
N GLU A 121 11.37 -3.25 12.91
CA GLU A 121 12.47 -2.70 13.72
C GLU A 121 13.40 -3.84 14.18
N ARG A 122 14.70 -3.70 13.92
CA ARG A 122 15.73 -4.64 14.40
C ARG A 122 16.84 -3.87 15.10
N HIS A 123 17.08 -4.19 16.37
CA HIS A 123 18.23 -3.72 17.17
C HIS A 123 18.63 -2.25 16.90
N GLN A 124 17.74 -1.30 17.24
CA GLN A 124 17.99 0.15 17.11
C GLN A 124 18.23 0.66 15.67
N SER A 125 17.97 -0.16 14.65
CA SER A 125 17.99 0.27 13.25
C SER A 125 16.68 0.99 12.92
N LEU A 126 16.76 2.02 12.08
CA LEU A 126 15.59 2.71 11.56
C LEU A 126 14.72 1.73 10.76
N VAL A 127 13.41 1.82 10.98
CA VAL A 127 12.38 1.11 10.21
C VAL A 127 12.47 1.60 8.76
N GLU A 128 12.77 0.68 7.83
CA GLU A 128 12.80 1.01 6.41
C GLU A 128 11.37 1.06 5.88
N GLN A 129 10.91 2.24 5.48
CA GLN A 129 9.62 2.43 4.84
C GLN A 129 9.83 2.81 3.37
N GLN A 130 9.14 2.11 2.46
CA GLN A 130 9.25 2.31 1.03
C GLN A 130 7.89 2.26 0.35
N LEU A 131 7.65 3.22 -0.56
CA LEU A 131 6.65 3.11 -1.61
C LEU A 131 7.38 2.60 -2.86
N ILE A 132 7.13 1.37 -3.26
CA ILE A 132 7.84 0.71 -4.37
C ILE A 132 6.95 0.76 -5.61
N TYR A 133 7.41 1.41 -6.67
CA TYR A 133 6.68 1.49 -7.94
C TYR A 133 6.85 0.20 -8.73
N ILE A 134 5.71 -0.43 -9.04
CA ILE A 134 5.62 -1.71 -9.74
C ILE A 134 5.29 -1.53 -11.21
N ASN A 135 4.47 -0.53 -11.54
CA ASN A 135 4.03 -0.24 -12.90
C ASN A 135 4.07 1.29 -13.16
N GLY A 136 3.89 1.69 -14.42
CA GLY A 136 3.91 3.09 -14.84
C GLY A 136 5.31 3.66 -15.12
N GLU A 137 5.42 4.98 -15.17
CA GLU A 137 6.65 5.69 -15.57
C GLU A 137 7.83 5.44 -14.61
N PHE A 138 7.52 5.17 -13.34
CA PHE A 138 8.50 5.01 -12.26
C PHE A 138 8.80 3.55 -11.89
N ASN A 139 8.34 2.57 -12.69
CA ASN A 139 8.55 1.14 -12.43
C ASN A 139 10.02 0.81 -12.09
N GLY A 140 10.20 0.06 -10.99
CA GLY A 140 11.51 -0.38 -10.50
C GLY A 140 12.22 0.64 -9.63
N THR A 141 11.57 1.78 -9.34
CA THR A 141 12.06 2.77 -8.37
C THR A 141 11.26 2.72 -7.07
N TYR A 142 11.72 3.42 -6.05
CA TYR A 142 11.02 3.54 -4.78
C TYR A 142 11.19 4.93 -4.16
N ILE A 143 10.28 5.28 -3.26
CA ILE A 143 10.34 6.47 -2.42
C ILE A 143 10.47 6.04 -0.97
N SER A 144 11.47 6.57 -0.27
CA SER A 144 11.62 6.35 1.17
C SER A 144 10.54 7.09 1.96
N GLY A 145 10.08 6.47 3.04
CA GLY A 145 9.19 7.11 4.01
C GLY A 145 9.80 7.21 5.39
N ASN A 146 9.13 7.97 6.26
CA ASN A 146 9.54 8.23 7.63
C ASN A 146 8.33 8.22 8.56
N GLY A 147 7.81 7.02 8.79
CA GLY A 147 6.74 6.74 9.74
C GLY A 147 5.36 7.17 9.24
N TYR A 148 4.51 7.47 10.22
CA TYR A 148 3.08 7.68 10.02
C TYR A 148 2.55 8.79 10.93
N GLU A 149 1.35 9.26 10.62
CA GLU A 149 0.58 10.17 11.46
C GLU A 149 -0.84 9.66 11.63
N ILE A 150 -1.31 9.66 12.87
CA ILE A 150 -2.67 9.27 13.24
C ILE A 150 -3.51 10.54 13.31
N PHE A 151 -4.74 10.48 12.83
CA PHE A 151 -5.69 11.57 12.97
C PHE A 151 -7.07 11.05 13.39
N SER A 152 -7.79 11.87 14.14
CA SER A 152 -9.01 11.46 14.87
C SER A 152 -10.30 11.57 14.08
N THR A 153 -10.23 12.02 12.82
CA THR A 153 -11.43 12.24 12.00
C THR A 153 -11.23 11.72 10.59
N SER A 154 -12.20 10.94 10.14
CA SER A 154 -12.55 10.77 8.74
C SER A 154 -13.02 12.11 8.17
N SER A 155 -12.15 13.12 8.16
CA SER A 155 -12.43 14.33 7.41
C SER A 155 -12.51 13.88 5.96
N SER A 156 -13.67 14.06 5.34
CA SER A 156 -14.01 13.70 3.96
C SER A 156 -13.17 14.43 2.89
N THR A 157 -12.00 14.95 3.27
CA THR A 157 -11.16 15.89 2.54
C THR A 157 -9.67 15.59 2.65
N ILE A 158 -9.24 14.60 3.45
CA ILE A 158 -7.83 14.17 3.45
C ILE A 158 -7.72 13.08 2.39
N ASP A 159 -6.96 13.37 1.35
CA ASP A 159 -6.49 12.38 0.38
C ASP A 159 -5.23 11.69 0.95
N ASN A 160 -4.89 10.50 0.48
CA ASN A 160 -3.73 9.71 0.91
C ASN A 160 -3.78 9.23 2.37
N TYR A 161 -4.89 8.62 2.77
CA TYR A 161 -5.00 7.96 4.06
C TYR A 161 -5.43 6.51 3.98
N SER A 162 -5.21 5.80 5.08
CA SER A 162 -5.71 4.46 5.34
C SER A 162 -6.55 4.44 6.62
N GLU A 163 -7.71 3.82 6.56
CA GLU A 163 -8.62 3.55 7.68
C GLU A 163 -8.69 2.05 7.94
N ILE A 164 -8.56 1.65 9.20
CA ILE A 164 -8.66 0.25 9.64
C ILE A 164 -9.62 0.13 10.83
N ASP A 165 -10.52 -0.85 10.74
CA ASP A 165 -11.38 -1.26 11.86
C ASP A 165 -10.58 -2.21 12.77
N VAL A 166 -10.08 -1.68 13.88
CA VAL A 166 -9.25 -2.45 14.82
C VAL A 166 -10.12 -3.24 15.80
N CYS A 167 -11.31 -2.73 16.10
CA CYS A 167 -12.36 -3.41 16.87
C CYS A 167 -13.73 -2.92 16.42
N PRO A 168 -14.82 -3.63 16.74
CA PRO A 168 -16.17 -3.11 16.54
C PRO A 168 -16.28 -1.70 17.16
N ASN A 169 -16.61 -0.71 16.34
CA ASN A 169 -16.72 0.71 16.70
C ASN A 169 -15.40 1.43 17.05
N ASN A 170 -14.23 0.87 16.72
CA ASN A 170 -12.95 1.53 16.92
C ASN A 170 -12.15 1.57 15.61
N LYS A 171 -12.14 2.76 15.00
CA LYS A 171 -11.48 3.05 13.73
C LYS A 171 -10.19 3.81 13.98
N PHE A 172 -9.13 3.39 13.30
CA PHE A 172 -7.88 4.14 13.22
C PHE A 172 -7.73 4.69 11.81
N SER A 173 -7.47 5.99 11.72
CA SER A 173 -7.09 6.62 10.47
C SER A 173 -5.65 7.10 10.58
N PHE A 174 -4.85 6.73 9.59
CA PHE A 174 -3.45 7.11 9.53
C PHE A 174 -3.02 7.42 8.10
N THR A 175 -1.99 8.24 7.97
CA THR A 175 -1.29 8.49 6.71
C THR A 175 0.18 8.14 6.86
N LEU A 176 0.78 7.63 5.80
CA LEU A 176 2.19 7.29 5.73
C LEU A 176 2.97 8.46 5.15
N LYS A 177 4.09 8.82 5.77
CA LYS A 177 4.90 9.96 5.35
C LYS A 177 5.98 9.50 4.37
N PHE A 178 5.82 9.80 3.09
CA PHE A 178 6.83 9.53 2.06
C PHE A 178 7.56 10.82 1.64
N ASP A 179 8.85 10.71 1.34
CA ASP A 179 9.71 11.82 0.92
C ASP A 179 9.71 11.99 -0.61
N PHE A 180 8.67 12.64 -1.13
CA PHE A 180 8.54 12.93 -2.56
C PHE A 180 9.50 14.02 -3.07
N ASN A 181 10.33 14.63 -2.22
CA ASN A 181 11.22 15.73 -2.63
C ASN A 181 12.24 15.31 -3.69
N TYR A 182 12.58 14.02 -3.78
CA TYR A 182 13.48 13.48 -4.79
C TYR A 182 12.87 13.42 -6.19
N LEU A 183 11.58 13.12 -6.33
CA LEU A 183 10.91 13.08 -7.65
C LEU A 183 10.77 14.48 -8.26
N TYR A 184 10.57 15.50 -7.43
CA TYR A 184 10.43 16.88 -7.91
C TYR A 184 11.73 17.43 -8.53
N ASN A 185 12.88 17.05 -7.98
CA ASN A 185 14.18 17.53 -8.46
C ASN A 185 14.64 16.84 -9.75
N ASP A 186 14.35 15.55 -9.94
CA ASP A 186 14.76 14.83 -11.16
C ASP A 186 13.83 15.14 -12.35
N ASN A 187 12.54 15.35 -12.11
CA ASN A 187 11.60 15.82 -13.14
C ASN A 187 11.86 17.28 -13.56
N HIS A 188 12.36 18.15 -12.66
CA HIS A 188 12.87 19.45 -13.07
C HIS A 188 14.18 19.38 -13.87
N GLN A 189 15.07 18.41 -13.60
CA GLN A 189 16.25 18.22 -14.44
C GLN A 189 15.93 17.65 -15.83
N ARG A 190 14.87 16.83 -15.96
CA ARG A 190 14.37 16.39 -17.26
C ARG A 190 13.64 17.50 -18.03
N LEU A 191 12.91 18.39 -17.35
CA LEU A 191 12.21 19.53 -17.97
C LEU A 191 13.12 20.73 -18.33
N VAL A 192 14.31 20.86 -17.74
CA VAL A 192 15.28 21.92 -18.13
C VAL A 192 16.18 21.49 -19.31
N LYS A 193 16.20 20.21 -19.70
CA LYS A 193 17.00 19.71 -20.84
C LYS A 193 16.29 19.71 -22.20
N THR A 194 15.00 20.05 -22.30
CA THR A 194 14.27 20.09 -23.58
C THR A 194 14.18 21.47 -24.25
N ASN A 195 14.72 22.54 -23.63
CA ASN A 195 14.70 23.90 -24.21
C ASN A 195 16.04 24.39 -24.80
N LYS A 196 16.93 23.47 -25.20
CA LYS A 196 18.03 23.80 -26.12
C LYS A 196 17.98 22.89 -27.37
N LYS A 197 16.93 23.07 -28.18
CA LYS A 197 17.06 22.77 -29.62
C LYS A 197 17.93 23.89 -30.22
N GLU A 198 19.19 23.54 -30.49
CA GLU A 198 20.03 24.28 -31.41
C GLU A 198 19.34 24.45 -32.77
N PRO A 199 19.61 25.54 -33.50
CA PRO A 199 18.95 25.82 -34.77
C PRO A 199 19.31 24.76 -35.82
N VAL A 200 18.27 24.29 -36.50
CA VAL A 200 18.36 23.40 -37.67
C VAL A 200 19.28 24.03 -38.70
N LYS A 201 20.47 23.45 -38.90
CA LYS A 201 21.31 23.75 -40.05
C LYS A 201 20.74 23.01 -41.26
N HIS A 202 20.28 23.78 -42.24
CA HIS A 202 20.00 23.32 -43.59
C HIS A 202 21.19 22.56 -44.18
N ALA A 203 20.96 21.34 -44.65
CA ALA A 203 21.84 20.67 -45.60
C ALA A 203 21.07 20.51 -46.92
N ASN A 204 21.49 21.30 -47.90
CA ASN A 204 21.15 21.15 -49.31
C ASN A 204 21.58 19.77 -49.81
N TYR A 205 20.70 19.05 -50.49
CA TYR A 205 21.10 18.08 -51.50
C TYR A 205 20.40 18.45 -52.81
N MET A 206 21.19 19.10 -53.68
CA MET A 206 20.91 19.20 -55.10
C MET A 206 21.39 17.91 -55.78
N GLN A 207 20.52 17.40 -56.65
CA GLN A 207 20.80 16.86 -57.99
C GLN A 207 22.21 16.32 -58.26
N GLN A 208 22.29 15.02 -58.56
CA GLN A 208 22.75 14.49 -59.84
C GLN A 208 22.24 13.05 -60.01
#